data_AF-A0AA36M760-F1
#
_entry.id   AF-A0AA36M760-F1
#
_cell.length_a   1.000
_cell.length_b   1.000
_cell.length_c   1.000
_cell.angle_alpha   90.00
_cell.angle_beta   90.00
_cell.angle_gamma   90.00
#
_symmetry.space_group_name_H-M   'P 1'
#
loop_
_entity.id
_entity.type
_entity.pdbx_description
1 polymer ?
#
loop_
_entity_poly.entity_id
_entity_poly.type
_entity_poly.pdbx_seq_one_letter_code
_entity_poly.pdbx_strand_id
1 'polypeptide(L)'
;MLTKVLEATPNDVEVLIDLAQLLEGVDPHKSLTLYENACDLIKTSEDGLQIDPPAAILNNIGALHMTLENYERAKEYFKAAEAKLQEDLEGDLCDSKLSSYVITMRYNLARCLEHLCLFEDAEVLYKGILREQENYTDCYLRLGCLARDRGQIYESSVWFKEAMSVGKEGSVINVYSLSCRLSSMAGHLPACVIDNGTGYTKLGYAGNCEPQFIIPSAIAVKDKIASSNAAALRWNTSTG
;
A
#
# COMPACT_ATOMS: atom_id res chain seq x y z
N MET A 1 30.76 -9.35 9.22
CA MET A 1 31.92 -8.47 8.98
C MET A 1 31.78 -7.20 9.81
N LEU A 2 30.65 -6.48 9.72
CA LEU A 2 30.36 -5.26 10.49
C LEU A 2 30.26 -5.47 12.02
N THR A 3 29.81 -6.63 12.50
CA THR A 3 29.80 -6.92 13.95
C THR A 3 31.19 -6.88 14.59
N LYS A 4 32.23 -7.32 13.86
CA LYS A 4 33.63 -7.24 14.30
C LYS A 4 34.19 -5.81 14.25
N VAL A 5 33.63 -4.97 13.38
CA VAL A 5 33.99 -3.53 13.30
C VAL A 5 33.35 -2.80 14.47
N LEU A 6 32.11 -3.12 14.83
CA LEU A 6 31.46 -2.56 16.03
C LEU A 6 32.19 -2.95 17.33
N GLU A 7 32.76 -4.15 17.40
CA GLU A 7 33.64 -4.56 18.51
C GLU A 7 34.92 -3.70 18.60
N ALA A 8 35.38 -3.13 17.48
CA ALA A 8 36.57 -2.28 17.40
C ALA A 8 36.25 -0.77 17.57
N THR A 9 35.07 -0.33 17.14
CA THR A 9 34.60 1.07 17.19
C THR A 9 33.12 1.12 17.62
N PRO A 10 32.82 0.95 18.93
CA PRO A 10 31.44 0.81 19.42
C PRO A 10 30.60 2.09 19.38
N ASN A 11 31.24 3.26 19.21
CA ASN A 11 30.58 4.57 19.19
C ASN A 11 30.60 5.24 17.81
N ASP A 12 30.83 4.46 16.76
CA ASP A 12 30.78 4.98 15.39
C ASP A 12 29.33 4.98 14.88
N VAL A 13 28.79 6.18 14.67
CA VAL A 13 27.40 6.41 14.24
C VAL A 13 27.12 5.78 12.88
N GLU A 14 28.07 5.85 11.94
CA GLU A 14 27.88 5.29 10.59
C GLU A 14 27.81 3.77 10.64
N VAL A 15 28.70 3.13 11.42
CA VAL A 15 28.70 1.67 11.59
C VAL A 15 27.43 1.18 12.26
N LEU A 16 26.91 1.92 13.24
CA LEU A 16 25.64 1.60 13.90
C LEU A 16 24.46 1.65 12.93
N ILE A 17 24.39 2.69 12.08
CA ILE A 17 23.34 2.86 11.06
C ILE A 17 23.41 1.74 10.02
N ASP A 18 24.59 1.47 9.46
CA ASP A 18 24.77 0.43 8.43
C ASP A 18 24.42 -0.96 8.98
N LEU A 19 24.79 -1.25 10.22
CA LEU A 19 24.43 -2.51 10.86
C LEU A 19 22.92 -2.59 11.14
N ALA A 20 22.28 -1.49 11.55
CA ALA A 20 20.84 -1.44 11.76
C ALA A 20 20.11 -1.76 10.46
N GLN A 21 20.44 -1.09 9.35
CA GLN A 21 19.83 -1.33 8.03
C GLN A 21 19.88 -2.80 7.60
N LEU A 22 21.00 -3.49 7.84
CA LEU A 22 21.14 -4.91 7.50
C LEU A 22 20.28 -5.83 8.37
N LEU A 23 19.87 -5.38 9.56
CA LEU A 23 19.09 -6.15 10.52
C LEU A 23 17.59 -5.88 10.44
N GLU A 24 17.12 -4.86 9.71
CA GLU A 24 15.71 -4.46 9.63
C GLU A 24 14.77 -5.65 9.30
N GLY A 25 15.16 -6.49 8.34
CA GLY A 25 14.37 -7.66 7.92
C GLY A 25 14.68 -8.96 8.66
N VAL A 26 15.72 -8.99 9.50
CA VAL A 26 16.19 -10.22 10.19
C VAL A 26 15.86 -10.17 11.67
N ASP A 27 16.14 -9.04 12.32
CA ASP A 27 15.92 -8.80 13.74
C ASP A 27 15.54 -7.31 13.95
N PRO A 28 14.24 -6.99 13.84
CA PRO A 28 13.76 -5.61 13.94
C PRO A 28 13.98 -5.01 15.33
N HIS A 29 14.01 -5.84 16.38
CA HIS A 29 14.29 -5.38 17.74
C HIS A 29 15.74 -4.90 17.87
N LYS A 30 16.70 -5.72 17.39
CA LYS A 30 18.11 -5.34 17.41
C LYS A 30 18.40 -4.15 16.51
N SER A 31 17.76 -4.09 15.33
CA SER A 31 17.84 -2.92 14.44
C SER A 31 17.37 -1.65 15.15
N LEU A 32 16.26 -1.71 15.87
CA LEU A 32 15.72 -0.57 16.61
C LEU A 32 16.70 -0.07 17.68
N THR A 33 17.27 -0.98 18.49
CA THR A 33 18.26 -0.61 19.51
C THR A 33 19.50 0.06 18.90
N LEU A 34 19.97 -0.41 17.74
CA LEU A 34 21.13 0.19 17.08
C LEU A 34 20.82 1.62 16.57
N TYR A 35 19.62 1.84 16.01
CA TYR A 35 19.19 3.17 15.60
C TYR A 35 18.97 4.12 16.78
N GLU A 36 18.40 3.65 17.89
CA GLU A 36 18.24 4.44 19.12
C GLU A 36 19.62 4.86 19.66
N ASN A 37 20.58 3.94 19.72
CA ASN A 37 21.96 4.24 20.11
C ASN A 37 22.63 5.26 19.18
N ALA A 38 22.44 5.12 17.86
CA ALA A 38 22.96 6.09 16.89
C ALA A 38 22.35 7.49 17.10
N CYS A 39 21.04 7.58 17.39
CA CYS A 39 20.38 8.85 17.70
C CYS A 39 20.91 9.49 18.99
N ASP A 40 21.16 8.70 20.03
CA ASP A 40 21.70 9.20 21.30
C ASP A 40 23.13 9.72 21.13
N LEU A 41 23.94 9.08 20.29
CA LEU A 41 25.27 9.56 19.94
C LEU A 41 25.21 10.87 19.14
N ILE A 42 24.31 10.98 18.14
CA ILE A 42 24.14 12.22 17.36
C ILE A 42 23.74 13.39 18.25
N LYS A 43 22.85 13.18 19.22
CA LYS A 43 22.42 14.21 20.18
C LYS A 43 23.52 14.65 21.13
N THR A 44 24.53 13.81 21.38
CA THR A 44 25.60 14.06 22.35
C THR A 44 26.92 14.49 21.72
N SER A 45 27.12 14.27 20.41
CA SER A 45 28.40 14.43 19.74
C SER A 45 28.78 15.85 19.33
N GLU A 46 27.84 16.80 19.29
CA GLU A 46 28.16 18.18 18.88
C GLU A 46 28.20 19.16 20.06
N ASP A 47 29.41 19.67 20.36
CA ASP A 47 29.80 20.91 21.08
C ASP A 47 28.69 21.76 21.76
N GLY A 48 27.84 21.13 22.58
CA GLY A 48 26.71 21.79 23.25
C GLY A 48 25.56 22.24 22.33
N LEU A 49 25.55 21.83 21.06
CA LEU A 49 24.45 22.05 20.12
C LEU A 49 23.60 20.78 20.03
N GLN A 50 22.34 20.87 20.43
CA GLN A 50 21.40 19.75 20.33
C GLN A 50 21.00 19.55 18.86
N ILE A 51 21.70 18.68 18.15
CA ILE A 51 21.32 18.29 16.79
C ILE A 51 20.33 17.13 16.85
N ASP A 52 19.13 17.38 16.33
CA ASP A 52 18.13 16.33 16.19
C ASP A 52 18.51 15.36 15.05
N PRO A 53 18.26 14.05 15.23
CA PRO A 53 18.57 13.04 14.23
C PRO A 53 17.97 13.37 12.85
N PRO A 54 18.67 13.02 11.75
CA PRO A 54 18.15 13.20 10.40
C PRO A 54 16.77 12.54 10.20
N ALA A 55 15.90 13.19 9.42
CA ALA A 55 14.54 12.70 9.18
C ALA A 55 14.49 11.28 8.58
N ALA A 56 15.48 10.90 7.77
CA ALA A 56 15.59 9.54 7.23
C ALA A 56 15.77 8.48 8.32
N ILE A 57 16.53 8.77 9.39
CA ILE A 57 16.71 7.84 10.51
C ILE A 57 15.41 7.74 11.32
N LEU A 58 14.77 8.88 11.59
CA LEU A 58 13.48 8.92 12.28
C LEU A 58 12.41 8.11 11.53
N ASN A 59 12.39 8.20 10.20
CA ASN A 59 11.51 7.38 9.37
C ASN A 59 11.75 5.87 9.53
N ASN A 60 13.02 5.45 9.48
CA ASN A 60 13.37 4.04 9.61
C ASN A 60 12.98 3.49 10.99
N ILE A 61 13.20 4.28 12.05
CA ILE A 61 12.72 3.96 13.40
C ILE A 61 11.19 3.84 13.43
N GLY A 62 10.48 4.77 12.81
CA GLY A 62 9.02 4.71 12.66
C GLY A 62 8.55 3.44 11.94
N ALA A 63 9.23 3.06 10.85
CA ALA A 63 8.93 1.84 10.09
C ALA A 63 9.21 0.55 10.88
N LEU A 64 10.26 0.54 11.71
CA LEU A 64 10.52 -0.56 12.64
C LEU A 64 9.42 -0.67 13.70
N HIS A 65 8.99 0.46 14.28
CA HIS A 65 7.85 0.46 15.20
C HIS A 65 6.55 0.00 14.53
N MET A 66 6.32 0.29 13.25
CA MET A 66 5.20 -0.29 12.49
C MET A 66 5.30 -1.81 12.41
N THR A 67 6.50 -2.34 12.14
CA THR A 67 6.75 -3.79 12.07
C THR A 67 6.57 -4.48 13.42
N LEU A 68 6.91 -3.78 14.51
CA LEU A 68 6.74 -4.23 15.89
C LEU A 68 5.34 -3.93 16.46
N GLU A 69 4.40 -3.48 15.62
CA GLU A 69 3.02 -3.13 15.99
C GLU A 69 2.92 -2.05 17.10
N ASN A 70 3.94 -1.22 17.25
CA ASN A 70 3.98 -0.10 18.18
C ASN A 70 3.54 1.20 17.48
N TYR A 71 2.28 1.21 17.02
CA TYR A 71 1.77 2.27 16.15
C TYR A 71 1.78 3.67 16.80
N GLU A 72 1.59 3.78 18.12
CA GLU A 72 1.66 5.08 18.80
C GLU A 72 3.06 5.70 18.73
N ARG A 73 4.11 4.90 19.01
CA ARG A 73 5.50 5.37 18.86
C ARG A 73 5.83 5.65 17.40
N ALA A 74 5.39 4.78 16.47
CA ALA A 74 5.60 5.00 15.04
C ALA A 74 5.04 6.36 14.57
N LYS A 75 3.82 6.71 15.01
CA LYS A 75 3.18 7.99 14.72
C LYS A 75 4.02 9.18 15.20
N GLU A 76 4.58 9.12 16.41
CA GLU A 76 5.45 10.17 16.94
C GLU A 76 6.70 10.37 16.08
N TYR A 77 7.38 9.28 15.70
CA TYR A 77 8.57 9.35 14.85
C TYR A 77 8.27 9.87 13.44
N PHE A 78 7.16 9.45 12.82
CA PHE A 78 6.78 9.97 11.50
C PHE A 78 6.45 11.46 11.54
N LYS A 79 5.75 11.92 12.58
CA LYS A 79 5.48 13.36 12.77
C LYS A 79 6.75 14.17 13.00
N ALA A 80 7.69 13.65 13.79
CA ALA A 80 8.99 14.29 14.02
C ALA A 80 9.81 14.36 12.71
N ALA A 81 9.80 13.30 11.91
CA ALA A 81 10.49 13.26 10.62
C ALA A 81 9.90 14.28 9.62
N GLU A 82 8.57 14.37 9.54
CA GLU A 82 7.89 15.34 8.67
C GLU A 82 8.17 16.79 9.11
N ALA A 83 8.06 17.10 10.40
CA ALA A 83 8.31 18.44 10.93
C ALA A 83 9.73 18.92 10.59
N LYS A 84 10.73 18.04 10.77
CA LYS A 84 12.13 18.34 10.47
C LYS A 84 12.36 18.65 8.98
N LEU A 85 11.77 17.85 8.09
CA LEU A 85 11.87 18.12 6.64
C LEU A 85 11.17 19.41 6.25
N GLN A 86 10.08 19.78 6.93
CA GLN A 86 9.35 21.00 6.65
C GLN A 86 10.15 22.25 7.07
N GLU A 87 10.89 22.20 8.18
CA GLU A 87 11.85 23.24 8.56
C GLU A 87 12.96 23.40 7.51
N ASP A 88 13.48 22.27 6.99
CA ASP A 88 14.51 22.29 5.93
C ASP A 88 13.98 22.89 4.60
N LEU A 89 12.68 22.70 4.33
CA LEU A 89 11.98 23.24 3.15
C LEU A 89 11.70 24.74 3.21
N GLU A 90 11.55 25.30 4.42
CA GLU A 90 11.43 26.75 4.63
C GLU A 90 12.77 27.49 4.42
N GLY A 91 13.88 26.75 4.32
CA GLY A 91 15.17 27.24 3.85
C GLY A 91 15.22 27.49 2.33
N ASP A 92 16.31 28.11 1.86
CA ASP A 92 16.50 28.61 0.47
C ASP A 92 16.63 27.50 -0.62
N LEU A 93 16.33 26.24 -0.28
CA LEU A 93 16.53 25.06 -1.12
C LEU A 93 15.21 24.31 -1.32
N CYS A 94 14.36 24.82 -2.22
CA CYS A 94 13.25 24.04 -2.79
C CYS A 94 13.83 22.96 -3.73
N ASP A 95 14.37 21.88 -3.16
CA ASP A 95 14.84 20.71 -3.89
C ASP A 95 13.65 19.76 -4.16
N SER A 96 13.44 19.40 -5.42
CA SER A 96 12.47 18.39 -5.84
C SER A 96 12.65 17.06 -5.10
N LYS A 97 13.87 16.70 -4.67
CA LYS A 97 14.11 15.52 -3.85
C LYS A 97 13.52 15.64 -2.45
N LEU A 98 13.61 16.82 -1.84
CA LEU A 98 13.11 17.07 -0.48
C LEU A 98 11.59 16.91 -0.43
N SER A 99 10.89 17.35 -1.48
CA SER A 99 9.46 17.10 -1.67
C SER A 99 9.11 15.59 -1.72
N SER A 100 9.92 14.77 -2.42
CA SER A 100 9.70 13.31 -2.46
C SER A 100 9.88 12.64 -1.09
N TYR A 101 10.78 13.14 -0.24
CA TYR A 101 10.95 12.63 1.12
C TYR A 101 9.76 12.97 2.00
N VAL A 102 9.25 14.21 1.94
CA VAL A 102 8.05 14.63 2.67
C VAL A 102 6.84 13.77 2.30
N ILE A 103 6.64 13.50 1.01
CA ILE A 103 5.56 12.62 0.53
C ILE A 103 5.66 11.23 1.15
N THR A 104 6.88 10.67 1.24
CA THR A 104 7.12 9.36 1.86
C THR A 104 6.79 9.37 3.35
N MET A 105 7.16 10.42 4.09
CA MET A 105 6.85 10.55 5.52
C MET A 105 5.33 10.63 5.75
N ARG A 106 4.64 11.46 4.97
CA ARG A 106 3.19 11.61 5.03
C ARG A 106 2.47 10.31 4.71
N TYR A 107 2.95 9.56 3.71
CA TYR A 107 2.37 8.26 3.36
C TYR A 107 2.52 7.26 4.52
N ASN A 108 3.71 7.18 5.12
CA ASN A 108 3.95 6.30 6.26
C ASN A 108 3.12 6.70 7.49
N LEU A 109 2.97 8.00 7.75
CA LEU A 109 2.08 8.50 8.79
C LEU A 109 0.62 8.12 8.51
N ALA A 110 0.14 8.28 7.28
CA ALA A 110 -1.22 7.90 6.89
C ALA A 110 -1.47 6.40 7.08
N ARG A 111 -0.51 5.55 6.67
CA ARG A 111 -0.55 4.10 6.93
C ARG A 111 -0.62 3.82 8.44
N CYS A 112 0.18 4.50 9.25
CA CYS A 112 0.16 4.36 10.70
C CYS A 112 -1.21 4.75 11.31
N LEU A 113 -1.81 5.83 10.83
CA LEU A 113 -3.14 6.27 11.27
C LEU A 113 -4.23 5.24 10.93
N GLU A 114 -4.14 4.55 9.80
CA GLU A 114 -5.03 3.43 9.49
C GLU A 114 -4.91 2.30 10.51
N HIS A 115 -3.69 1.94 10.94
CA HIS A 115 -3.49 0.93 11.98
C HIS A 115 -4.02 1.36 13.35
N LEU A 116 -4.04 2.67 13.62
CA LEU A 116 -4.65 3.27 14.80
C LEU A 116 -6.17 3.49 14.69
N CYS A 117 -6.78 3.07 13.57
CA CYS A 117 -8.20 3.30 13.27
C CYS A 117 -8.60 4.78 13.20
N LEU A 118 -7.66 5.69 12.94
CA LEU A 118 -7.88 7.11 12.71
C LEU A 118 -8.05 7.37 11.20
N PHE A 119 -9.14 6.84 10.65
CA PHE A 119 -9.36 6.74 9.21
C PHE A 119 -9.58 8.10 8.53
N GLU A 120 -10.24 9.04 9.22
CA GLU A 120 -10.49 10.38 8.72
C GLU A 120 -9.19 11.16 8.54
N ASP A 121 -8.29 11.08 9.53
CA ASP A 121 -6.99 11.73 9.47
C ASP A 121 -6.09 11.10 8.38
N ALA A 122 -6.12 9.77 8.26
CA ALA A 122 -5.40 9.05 7.19
C ALA A 122 -5.89 9.48 5.79
N GLU A 123 -7.20 9.63 5.61
CA GLU A 123 -7.80 10.07 4.36
C GLU A 123 -7.37 11.48 3.97
N VAL A 124 -7.31 12.40 4.94
CA VAL A 124 -6.82 13.77 4.72
C VAL A 124 -5.38 13.77 4.22
N LEU A 125 -4.51 12.93 4.80
CA LEU A 125 -3.11 12.82 4.37
C LEU A 125 -2.99 12.22 2.97
N TYR A 126 -3.71 11.14 2.65
CA TYR A 126 -3.69 10.56 1.30
C TYR A 126 -4.18 11.54 0.24
N LYS A 127 -5.27 12.26 0.50
CA LYS A 127 -5.76 13.33 -0.39
C LYS A 127 -4.78 14.50 -0.46
N GLY A 128 -4.03 14.77 0.61
CA GLY A 128 -2.92 15.73 0.63
C GLY A 128 -1.83 15.34 -0.35
N ILE A 129 -1.33 14.12 -0.28
CA ILE A 129 -0.29 13.60 -1.18
C ILE A 129 -0.74 13.69 -2.64
N LEU A 130 -1.98 13.31 -2.95
CA LEU A 130 -2.49 13.36 -4.33
C LEU A 130 -2.61 14.78 -4.90
N ARG A 131 -2.73 15.82 -4.06
CA ARG A 131 -2.70 17.22 -4.51
C ARG A 131 -1.30 17.67 -4.94
N GLU A 132 -0.27 17.04 -4.39
CA GLU A 132 1.14 17.35 -4.70
C GLU A 132 1.69 16.42 -5.78
N GLN A 133 1.30 15.14 -5.75
CA GLN A 133 1.72 14.11 -6.68
C GLN A 133 0.53 13.25 -7.13
N GLU A 134 -0.11 13.68 -8.21
CA GLU A 134 -1.24 12.98 -8.84
C GLU A 134 -0.87 11.57 -9.32
N ASN A 135 0.41 11.28 -9.55
CA ASN A 135 0.88 9.98 -10.03
C ASN A 135 1.10 8.93 -8.91
N TYR A 136 0.84 9.28 -7.64
CA TYR A 136 1.10 8.38 -6.50
C TYR A 136 0.02 7.32 -6.36
N THR A 137 0.16 6.23 -7.11
CA THR A 137 -0.89 5.22 -7.27
C THR A 137 -1.31 4.57 -5.94
N ASP A 138 -0.37 4.35 -5.03
CA ASP A 138 -0.67 3.70 -3.74
C ASP A 138 -1.69 4.49 -2.91
N CYS A 139 -1.71 5.82 -3.00
CA CYS A 139 -2.70 6.65 -2.30
C CYS A 139 -4.13 6.39 -2.80
N TYR A 140 -4.33 6.27 -4.12
CA TYR A 140 -5.63 5.89 -4.69
C TYR A 140 -6.06 4.51 -4.19
N LEU A 141 -5.13 3.56 -4.12
CA LEU A 141 -5.42 2.21 -3.62
C LEU A 141 -5.86 2.22 -2.15
N ARG A 142 -5.15 2.97 -1.30
CA ARG A 142 -5.50 3.09 0.13
C ARG A 142 -6.86 3.78 0.32
N LEU A 143 -7.11 4.89 -0.38
CA LEU A 143 -8.42 5.58 -0.35
C LEU A 143 -9.56 4.67 -0.81
N GLY A 144 -9.35 3.87 -1.85
CA GLY A 144 -10.31 2.87 -2.31
C GLY A 144 -10.60 1.79 -1.27
N CYS A 145 -9.58 1.34 -0.52
CA CYS A 145 -9.75 0.40 0.60
C CYS A 145 -10.55 1.02 1.75
N LEU A 146 -10.20 2.24 2.17
CA LEU A 146 -10.91 2.95 3.24
C LEU A 146 -12.41 3.15 2.91
N ALA A 147 -12.72 3.60 1.69
CA ALA A 147 -14.09 3.76 1.22
C ALA A 147 -14.85 2.42 1.19
N ARG A 148 -14.19 1.34 0.72
CA ARG A 148 -14.76 -0.02 0.72
C ARG A 148 -15.11 -0.47 2.13
N ASP A 149 -14.18 -0.29 3.07
CA ASP A 149 -14.33 -0.77 4.44
C ASP A 149 -15.42 0.01 5.20
N ARG A 150 -15.72 1.25 4.78
CA ARG A 150 -16.89 2.04 5.20
C ARG A 150 -18.20 1.67 4.49
N GLY A 151 -18.18 0.74 3.55
CA GLY A 151 -19.35 0.35 2.73
C GLY A 151 -19.68 1.31 1.58
N GLN A 152 -18.81 2.28 1.29
CA GLN A 152 -18.96 3.24 0.20
C GLN A 152 -18.45 2.64 -1.13
N ILE A 153 -19.13 1.58 -1.59
CA ILE A 153 -18.68 0.77 -2.75
C ILE A 153 -18.54 1.60 -4.03
N TYR A 154 -19.44 2.57 -4.25
CA TYR A 154 -19.35 3.44 -5.41
C TYR A 154 -18.08 4.31 -5.37
N GLU A 155 -17.82 4.99 -4.25
CA GLU A 155 -16.63 5.81 -4.08
C GLU A 155 -15.34 4.99 -4.20
N SER A 156 -15.32 3.79 -3.58
CA SER A 156 -14.22 2.84 -3.72
C SER A 156 -13.92 2.50 -5.18
N SER A 157 -14.96 2.26 -6.00
CA SER A 157 -14.81 1.96 -7.43
C SER A 157 -14.23 3.14 -8.22
N VAL A 158 -14.56 4.38 -7.85
CA VAL A 158 -13.99 5.58 -8.45
C VAL A 158 -12.50 5.64 -8.14
N TRP A 159 -12.10 5.48 -6.88
CA TRP A 159 -10.68 5.48 -6.48
C TRP A 159 -9.85 4.42 -7.21
N PHE A 160 -10.36 3.19 -7.34
CA PHE A 160 -9.67 2.14 -8.09
C PHE A 160 -9.59 2.41 -9.59
N LYS A 161 -10.61 3.06 -10.17
CA LYS A 161 -10.59 3.47 -11.58
C LYS A 161 -9.50 4.52 -11.82
N GLU A 162 -9.36 5.49 -10.91
CA GLU A 162 -8.31 6.49 -10.98
C GLU A 162 -6.91 5.89 -10.77
N ALA A 163 -6.76 4.93 -9.86
CA ALA A 163 -5.50 4.18 -9.73
C ALA A 163 -5.06 3.52 -11.05
N MET A 164 -6.03 2.99 -11.81
CA MET A 164 -5.77 2.36 -13.12
C MET A 164 -5.51 3.36 -14.25
N SER A 165 -6.06 4.58 -14.17
CA SER A 165 -5.80 5.62 -15.19
C SER A 165 -4.35 6.11 -15.07
N VAL A 166 -3.89 6.32 -13.83
CA VAL A 166 -2.53 6.73 -13.50
C VAL A 166 -1.50 5.61 -13.78
N GLY A 167 -1.80 4.36 -13.42
CA GLY A 167 -0.87 3.24 -13.58
C GLY A 167 -0.53 2.84 -15.03
N LYS A 168 -1.32 3.30 -16.02
CA LYS A 168 -1.13 2.96 -17.45
C LYS A 168 0.15 3.53 -18.07
N GLU A 169 0.76 4.55 -17.48
CA GLU A 169 2.04 5.10 -17.97
C GLU A 169 3.28 4.39 -17.40
N GLY A 170 3.15 3.58 -16.33
CA GLY A 170 4.31 3.10 -15.56
C GLY A 170 4.45 1.60 -15.35
N SER A 171 3.37 0.83 -15.17
CA SER A 171 3.43 -0.63 -14.97
C SER A 171 2.03 -1.23 -14.85
N VAL A 172 1.88 -2.47 -15.32
CA VAL A 172 0.61 -3.21 -15.39
C VAL A 172 0.03 -3.43 -13.99
N ILE A 173 -0.74 -2.47 -13.48
CA ILE A 173 -1.64 -2.71 -12.34
C ILE A 173 -2.78 -3.56 -12.88
N ASN A 174 -2.55 -4.86 -12.88
CA ASN A 174 -3.55 -5.83 -13.23
C ASN A 174 -4.60 -5.87 -12.13
N VAL A 175 -5.87 -5.93 -12.51
CA VAL A 175 -7.03 -6.11 -11.61
C VAL A 175 -6.80 -7.27 -10.62
N TYR A 176 -6.04 -8.29 -11.02
CA TYR A 176 -5.60 -9.40 -10.15
C TYR A 176 -4.65 -8.97 -9.00
N SER A 177 -3.74 -8.03 -9.23
CA SER A 177 -2.83 -7.53 -8.17
C SER A 177 -3.56 -6.63 -7.16
N LEU A 178 -4.58 -5.92 -7.63
CA LEU A 178 -5.48 -5.12 -6.79
C LEU A 178 -6.34 -6.06 -5.93
N SER A 179 -6.88 -7.11 -6.54
CA SER A 179 -7.64 -8.17 -5.88
C SER A 179 -6.84 -8.92 -4.81
N CYS A 180 -5.57 -9.26 -5.04
CA CYS A 180 -4.73 -9.94 -4.04
C CYS A 180 -4.43 -9.06 -2.81
N ARG A 181 -4.18 -7.75 -3.01
CA ARG A 181 -3.95 -6.82 -1.90
C ARG A 181 -5.22 -6.54 -1.09
N LEU A 182 -6.39 -6.61 -1.73
CA LEU A 182 -7.69 -6.44 -1.10
C LEU A 182 -8.13 -7.64 -0.23
N SER A 183 -7.70 -8.86 -0.57
CA SER A 183 -8.01 -10.09 0.19
C SER A 183 -7.10 -10.30 1.42
N SER A 184 -5.92 -9.68 1.46
CA SER A 184 -4.92 -9.89 2.51
C SER A 184 -5.21 -9.17 3.84
N MET A 185 -6.21 -8.28 3.92
CA MET A 185 -6.41 -7.39 5.09
C MET A 185 -7.72 -7.57 5.85
N ALA A 186 -8.56 -8.53 5.49
CA ALA A 186 -9.75 -8.86 6.28
C ALA A 186 -9.90 -10.37 6.32
N GLY A 187 -10.14 -10.96 7.49
CA GLY A 187 -10.55 -12.37 7.66
C GLY A 187 -11.93 -12.69 7.08
N HIS A 188 -12.31 -12.01 6.02
CA HIS A 188 -13.53 -12.23 5.24
C HIS A 188 -13.24 -13.17 4.09
N LEU A 189 -14.24 -13.97 3.72
CA LEU A 189 -14.18 -14.82 2.55
C LEU A 189 -13.85 -13.95 1.32
N PRO A 190 -12.97 -14.43 0.42
CA PRO A 190 -12.55 -13.65 -0.74
C PRO A 190 -13.77 -13.25 -1.58
N ALA A 191 -13.76 -12.03 -2.12
CA ALA A 191 -14.87 -11.53 -2.93
C ALA A 191 -15.09 -12.43 -4.15
N CYS A 192 -16.36 -12.74 -4.46
CA CYS A 192 -16.70 -13.38 -5.72
C CYS A 192 -16.67 -12.34 -6.84
N VAL A 193 -15.86 -12.59 -7.86
CA VAL A 193 -15.74 -11.77 -9.07
C VAL A 193 -16.56 -12.40 -10.18
N ILE A 194 -17.43 -11.61 -10.79
CA ILE A 194 -18.29 -12.02 -11.91
C ILE A 194 -18.00 -11.14 -13.12
N ASP A 195 -17.43 -11.73 -14.17
CA ASP A 195 -17.21 -11.07 -15.47
C ASP A 195 -18.31 -11.54 -16.44
N ASN A 196 -19.25 -10.64 -16.77
CA ASN A 196 -20.37 -10.92 -17.66
C ASN A 196 -20.01 -10.71 -19.14
N GLY A 197 -19.26 -11.67 -19.71
CA GLY A 197 -18.99 -11.69 -21.14
C GLY A 197 -20.22 -12.06 -21.98
N THR A 198 -20.27 -11.58 -23.23
CA THR A 198 -21.32 -11.92 -24.22
C THR A 198 -21.23 -13.36 -24.74
N GLY A 199 -20.09 -14.03 -24.56
CA GLY A 199 -19.91 -15.46 -24.89
C GLY A 199 -19.83 -16.36 -23.65
N TYR A 200 -19.10 -15.95 -22.62
CA TYR A 200 -18.96 -16.69 -21.37
C TYR A 200 -19.01 -15.75 -20.17
N THR A 201 -19.79 -16.15 -19.17
CA THR A 201 -19.74 -15.60 -17.83
C THR A 201 -18.63 -16.31 -17.07
N LYS A 202 -17.66 -15.55 -16.54
CA LYS A 202 -16.55 -16.11 -15.74
C LYS A 202 -16.77 -15.75 -14.28
N LEU A 203 -16.63 -16.74 -13.41
CA LEU A 203 -16.78 -16.60 -11.96
C LEU A 203 -15.51 -17.08 -11.27
N GLY A 204 -15.10 -16.40 -10.21
CA GLY A 204 -13.97 -16.83 -9.40
C GLY A 204 -13.83 -16.01 -8.13
N TYR A 205 -12.95 -16.45 -7.24
CA TYR A 205 -12.62 -15.67 -6.06
C TYR A 205 -11.48 -14.69 -6.35
N ALA A 206 -11.56 -13.54 -5.69
CA ALA A 206 -10.56 -12.50 -5.67
C ALA A 206 -9.18 -13.08 -5.26
N GLY A 207 -8.24 -13.11 -6.20
CA GLY A 207 -6.86 -13.59 -6.01
C GLY A 207 -6.46 -14.80 -6.88
N ASN A 208 -7.42 -15.47 -7.53
CA ASN A 208 -7.12 -16.56 -8.45
C ASN A 208 -6.52 -16.03 -9.77
N CYS A 209 -5.52 -16.73 -10.32
CA CYS A 209 -4.96 -16.41 -11.63
C CYS A 209 -5.90 -16.78 -12.80
N GLU A 210 -6.87 -17.66 -12.55
CA GLU A 210 -7.83 -18.17 -13.53
C GLU A 210 -9.25 -18.23 -12.94
N PRO A 211 -10.30 -18.08 -13.76
CA PRO A 211 -11.67 -18.24 -13.30
C PRO A 211 -11.94 -19.67 -12.86
N GLN A 212 -12.69 -19.82 -11.77
CA GLN A 212 -13.03 -21.14 -11.23
C GLN A 212 -14.21 -21.78 -11.96
N PHE A 213 -15.09 -20.95 -12.53
CA PHE A 213 -16.16 -21.38 -13.41
C PHE A 213 -16.22 -20.51 -14.66
N ILE A 214 -16.46 -21.16 -15.78
CA ILE A 214 -16.72 -20.53 -17.07
C ILE A 214 -18.05 -21.11 -17.56
N ILE A 215 -19.07 -20.25 -17.60
CA ILE A 215 -20.44 -20.63 -17.97
C ILE A 215 -20.75 -19.97 -19.32
N PRO A 216 -21.16 -20.72 -20.35
CA PRO A 216 -21.62 -20.13 -21.60
C PRO A 216 -22.77 -19.16 -21.35
N SER A 217 -22.65 -17.92 -21.84
CA SER A 217 -23.68 -16.90 -21.68
C SER A 217 -24.83 -17.20 -22.63
N ALA A 218 -26.03 -17.41 -22.09
CA ALA A 218 -27.24 -17.56 -22.90
C ALA A 218 -27.82 -16.19 -23.22
N ILE A 219 -27.93 -15.86 -24.51
CA ILE A 219 -28.59 -14.64 -24.99
C ILE A 219 -30.01 -15.02 -25.41
N ALA A 220 -31.01 -14.54 -24.67
CA ALA A 220 -32.40 -14.68 -25.10
C ALA A 220 -32.70 -13.63 -26.19
N VAL A 221 -32.91 -14.10 -27.42
CA VAL A 221 -33.44 -13.28 -28.52
C VAL A 221 -34.95 -13.48 -28.60
N LYS A 222 -35.71 -12.39 -28.65
CA LYS A 222 -37.15 -12.45 -28.87
C LYS A 222 -37.40 -12.76 -30.35
N ASP A 223 -37.78 -13.99 -30.67
CA ASP A 223 -38.14 -14.36 -32.04
C ASP A 223 -39.30 -13.49 -32.53
N LYS A 224 -39.10 -12.81 -33.67
CA LYS A 224 -40.24 -12.35 -34.48
C LYS A 224 -40.83 -13.59 -35.14
N ILE A 225 -42.01 -13.99 -34.66
CA ILE A 225 -42.81 -15.08 -35.21
C ILE A 225 -42.97 -14.88 -36.72
N ALA A 226 -42.30 -15.71 -37.51
CA ALA A 226 -42.67 -15.97 -38.90
C ALA A 226 -43.38 -17.33 -38.91
N SER A 227 -44.66 -17.28 -39.23
CA SER A 227 -45.55 -18.43 -39.31
C SER A 227 -45.05 -19.50 -40.28
N SER A 228 -45.36 -20.74 -39.91
CA SER A 228 -45.59 -21.94 -40.73
C SER A 228 -44.47 -23.00 -40.83
N ASN A 229 -44.88 -24.16 -40.33
CA ASN A 229 -44.52 -25.54 -40.66
C ASN A 229 -43.38 -26.23 -39.87
N ALA A 230 -43.86 -27.15 -39.03
CA ALA A 230 -43.17 -28.10 -38.21
C ALA A 230 -42.37 -29.15 -39.00
N ALA A 231 -41.14 -29.41 -38.57
CA ALA A 231 -40.55 -30.74 -38.35
C ALA A 231 -39.06 -30.59 -37.98
N ALA A 232 -38.57 -31.53 -37.15
CA ALA A 232 -37.22 -31.66 -36.59
C ALA A 232 -36.94 -30.72 -35.40
N LEU A 233 -36.82 -31.21 -34.16
CA LEU A 233 -35.84 -32.22 -33.76
C LEU A 233 -36.40 -33.05 -32.59
N ARG A 234 -36.76 -34.31 -32.85
CA ARG A 234 -36.99 -35.32 -31.79
C ARG A 234 -35.61 -35.78 -31.29
N TRP A 235 -35.37 -35.67 -29.99
CA TRP A 235 -34.20 -36.27 -29.35
C TRP A 235 -34.35 -37.78 -29.33
N ASN A 236 -33.42 -38.47 -30.00
CA ASN A 236 -33.34 -39.91 -30.09
C ASN A 236 -32.49 -40.39 -28.89
N THR A 237 -33.11 -41.01 -27.89
CA THR A 237 -32.38 -41.72 -26.83
C THR A 237 -32.31 -43.20 -27.18
N SER A 238 -31.15 -43.65 -27.63
CA SER A 238 -30.79 -45.05 -27.73
C SER A 238 -29.51 -45.29 -26.94
N THR A 239 -29.60 -46.05 -25.85
CA THR A 239 -28.72 -47.18 -25.50
C THR A 239 -29.05 -47.75 -24.13
N GLY A 240 -29.20 -49.08 -24.06
CA GLY A 240 -28.89 -49.91 -22.89
C GLY A 240 -30.03 -50.22 -21.94
#